data_AF-A0A5E6N248-F1
#
_entry.id   AF-A0A5E6N248-F1
#
_cell.length_a   1.000
_cell.length_b   1.000
_cell.length_c   1.000
_cell.angle_alpha   90.00
_cell.angle_beta   90.00
_cell.angle_gamma   90.00
#
_symmetry.space_group_name_H-M   'P 1'
#
loop_
_entity.id
_entity.type
_entity.pdbx_description
1 polymer ?
#
loop_
_entity_poly.entity_id
_entity_poly.type
_entity_poly.pdbx_seq_one_letter_code
_entity_poly.pdbx_strand_id
1 'polypeptide(L)'
;MHFPANTSAQDIAYKALAVNLSDLAAMGATPLYFTLALSLPSVDKKWLADFSQSLKALAKQYNISLVGGDTSKVSSALLLTPQVL
;
A
#
# COMPACT_ATOMS: atom_id res chain seq x y z
N MET A 1 9.53 -0.71 12.08
CA MET A 1 8.13 -0.81 12.57
C MET A 1 7.45 0.53 12.34
N HIS A 2 6.55 0.65 11.35
CA HIS A 2 5.99 1.96 10.93
C HIS A 2 4.49 2.15 11.16
N PHE A 3 3.77 1.12 11.63
CA PHE A 3 2.34 1.22 11.91
C PHE A 3 2.04 0.73 13.33
N PRO A 4 1.40 1.55 14.18
CA PRO A 4 0.80 1.11 15.43
C PRO A 4 -0.19 -0.04 15.19
N ALA A 5 -0.31 -0.97 16.14
CA ALA A 5 -1.20 -2.13 16.02
C ALA A 5 -2.69 -1.77 15.85
N ASN A 6 -3.09 -0.54 16.22
CA ASN A 6 -4.47 -0.05 16.12
C ASN A 6 -4.75 0.79 14.87
N THR A 7 -3.82 0.90 13.93
CA THR A 7 -4.08 1.65 12.69
C THR A 7 -5.02 0.87 11.79
N SER A 8 -6.07 1.53 11.29
CA SER A 8 -7.04 0.90 10.39
C SER A 8 -6.37 0.42 9.10
N ALA A 9 -6.89 -0.65 8.50
CA ALA A 9 -6.42 -1.16 7.22
C ALA A 9 -6.44 -0.08 6.12
N GLN A 10 -7.46 0.79 6.17
CA GLN A 10 -7.64 1.90 5.24
C GLN A 10 -6.54 2.95 5.38
N ASP A 11 -6.19 3.34 6.60
CA ASP A 11 -5.15 4.35 6.87
C ASP A 11 -3.76 3.82 6.50
N ILE A 12 -3.52 2.52 6.72
CA ILE A 12 -2.28 1.86 6.31
C ILE A 12 -2.15 1.90 4.78
N ALA A 13 -3.20 1.52 4.05
CA ALA A 13 -3.23 1.60 2.59
C ALA A 13 -3.00 3.03 2.08
N TYR A 14 -3.65 4.01 2.72
CA TYR A 14 -3.52 5.41 2.35
C TYR A 14 -2.10 5.90 2.54
N LYS A 15 -1.53 5.71 3.74
CA LYS A 15 -0.20 6.20 4.07
C LYS A 15 0.87 5.54 3.22
N ALA A 16 0.73 4.25 2.94
CA ALA A 16 1.67 3.54 2.07
C ALA A 16 1.75 4.19 0.68
N LEU A 17 0.62 4.36 0.00
CA LEU A 17 0.62 4.90 -1.36
C LEU A 17 0.93 6.40 -1.39
N ALA A 18 0.35 7.18 -0.46
CA ALA A 18 0.50 8.63 -0.41
C ALA A 18 1.96 9.07 -0.17
N VAL A 19 2.71 8.36 0.66
CA VAL A 19 4.13 8.66 0.89
C VAL A 19 4.94 8.49 -0.40
N ASN A 20 4.77 7.37 -1.11
CA ASN A 20 5.49 7.11 -2.36
C ASN A 20 5.07 8.06 -3.50
N LEU A 21 3.78 8.43 -3.56
CA LEU A 21 3.29 9.43 -4.50
C LEU A 21 3.87 10.82 -4.21
N SER A 22 3.98 11.20 -2.94
CA SER A 22 4.56 12.49 -2.55
C SER A 22 6.03 12.60 -2.95
N ASP A 23 6.80 11.53 -2.80
CA ASP A 23 8.21 11.50 -3.20
C ASP A 23 8.38 11.64 -4.72
N LEU A 24 7.51 10.98 -5.51
CA LEU A 24 7.49 11.13 -6.97
C LEU A 24 7.04 12.51 -7.43
N ALA A 25 6.02 13.08 -6.77
CA ALA A 25 5.59 14.44 -7.03
C ALA A 25 6.72 15.45 -6.75
N ALA A 26 7.51 15.24 -5.69
CA ALA A 26 8.69 16.05 -5.38
C ALA A 26 9.79 15.94 -6.45
N MET A 27 9.88 14.81 -7.16
CA MET A 27 10.78 14.63 -8.30
C MET A 27 10.20 15.16 -9.63
N GLY A 28 8.98 15.72 -9.64
CA GLY A 28 8.32 16.23 -10.85
C GLY A 28 7.85 15.13 -11.81
N ALA A 29 7.80 13.88 -11.35
CA ALA A 29 7.35 12.74 -12.15
C ALA A 29 5.84 12.55 -12.02
N THR A 30 5.19 12.14 -13.11
CA THR A 30 3.79 11.67 -13.08
C THR A 30 3.79 10.15 -12.99
N PRO A 31 3.40 9.57 -11.85
CA PRO A 31 3.37 8.13 -11.69
C PRO A 31 2.29 7.52 -12.59
N LEU A 32 2.58 6.34 -13.16
CA LEU A 32 1.62 5.62 -14.02
C LEU A 32 1.16 4.33 -13.34
N TYR A 33 2.11 3.63 -12.70
CA TYR A 33 1.88 2.31 -12.14
C TYR A 33 2.55 2.16 -10.79
N PHE A 34 2.06 1.23 -9.99
CA PHE A 34 2.75 0.83 -8.77
C PHE A 34 2.69 -0.67 -8.54
N THR A 35 3.63 -1.19 -7.76
CA THR A 35 3.62 -2.54 -7.22
C THR A 35 3.43 -2.53 -5.72
N LEU A 36 2.88 -3.60 -5.15
CA LEU A 36 2.64 -3.74 -3.72
C LEU A 36 3.36 -4.98 -3.18
N ALA A 37 4.32 -4.81 -2.27
CA ALA A 37 4.75 -5.92 -1.43
C ALA A 37 4.03 -5.84 -0.07
N LEU A 38 3.18 -6.81 0.24
CA LEU A 38 2.45 -6.89 1.49
C LEU A 38 2.88 -8.12 2.28
N SER A 39 3.32 -7.89 3.49
CA SER A 39 3.90 -8.90 4.36
C SER A 39 3.15 -8.94 5.68
N LEU A 40 2.44 -10.02 6.01
CA LEU A 40 1.56 -10.10 7.19
C LEU A 40 1.90 -11.32 8.07
N PRO A 41 1.86 -11.19 9.42
CA PRO A 41 2.05 -12.33 10.33
C PRO A 41 0.85 -13.27 10.38
N SER A 42 -0.36 -12.72 10.26
CA SER A 42 -1.60 -13.47 10.13
C SER A 42 -2.46 -12.87 9.00
N VAL A 43 -3.18 -13.75 8.31
CA VAL A 43 -4.07 -13.34 7.22
C VAL A 43 -5.46 -13.11 7.82
N ASP A 44 -5.85 -11.85 7.96
CA ASP A 44 -7.22 -11.46 8.25
C ASP A 44 -7.91 -11.03 6.94
N LYS A 45 -8.93 -11.79 6.53
CA LYS A 45 -9.67 -11.55 5.29
C LYS A 45 -10.44 -10.23 5.32
N LYS A 46 -10.99 -9.84 6.47
CA LYS A 46 -11.73 -8.59 6.60
C LYS A 46 -10.76 -7.41 6.48
N TRP A 47 -9.63 -7.49 7.18
CA TRP A 47 -8.58 -6.48 7.09
C TRP A 47 -8.05 -6.34 5.65
N LEU A 48 -7.82 -7.46 4.95
CA LEU A 48 -7.37 -7.45 3.55
C LEU A 48 -8.42 -6.85 2.60
N ALA A 49 -9.70 -7.13 2.83
CA ALA A 49 -10.78 -6.53 2.04
C ALA A 49 -10.81 -5.00 2.24
N ASP A 50 -10.77 -4.55 3.50
CA ASP A 50 -10.76 -3.12 3.84
C ASP A 50 -9.50 -2.41 3.27
N PHE A 51 -8.33 -3.04 3.38
CA PHE A 51 -7.06 -2.56 2.82
C PHE A 51 -7.13 -2.42 1.30
N SER A 52 -7.51 -3.49 0.60
CA SER A 52 -7.55 -3.52 -0.87
C SER A 52 -8.59 -2.57 -1.45
N GLN A 53 -9.74 -2.41 -0.79
CA GLN A 53 -10.77 -1.45 -1.18
C GLN A 53 -10.25 -0.01 -1.07
N SER A 54 -9.61 0.35 0.05
CA SER A 54 -9.03 1.67 0.24
C SER A 54 -7.90 1.94 -0.78
N LEU A 55 -7.01 0.97 -0.98
CA LEU A 55 -5.91 1.08 -1.95
C LEU A 55 -6.44 1.30 -3.37
N LYS A 56 -7.48 0.58 -3.78
CA LYS A 56 -8.10 0.72 -5.10
C LYS A 56 -8.77 2.07 -5.28
N ALA A 57 -9.45 2.57 -4.24
CA ALA A 57 -10.06 3.90 -4.27
C ALA A 57 -9.00 5.00 -4.45
N LEU A 58 -7.89 4.89 -3.73
CA LEU A 58 -6.79 5.83 -3.79
C LEU A 58 -6.07 5.78 -5.15
N ALA A 59 -5.80 4.57 -5.66
CA ALA A 59 -5.21 4.38 -6.98
C ALA A 59 -6.05 5.05 -8.08
N LYS A 60 -7.38 4.92 -8.00
CA LYS A 60 -8.31 5.59 -8.91
C LYS A 60 -8.28 7.11 -8.77
N GLN A 61 -8.15 7.64 -7.55
CA GLN A 61 -8.06 9.08 -7.30
C GLN A 61 -6.82 9.71 -7.95
N TYR A 62 -5.69 9.01 -7.92
CA TYR A 62 -4.43 9.47 -8.53
C TYR A 62 -4.22 8.98 -9.97
N ASN A 63 -5.23 8.32 -10.56
CA ASN A 63 -5.19 7.76 -11.92
C ASN A 63 -3.98 6.84 -12.17
N ILE A 64 -3.57 6.09 -11.16
CA ILE A 64 -2.50 5.10 -11.21
C ILE A 64 -3.06 3.68 -11.07
N SER A 65 -2.37 2.69 -11.66
CA SER A 65 -2.82 1.30 -11.61
C SER A 65 -1.83 0.40 -10.86
N LEU A 66 -2.37 -0.53 -10.06
CA LEU A 66 -1.59 -1.61 -9.45
C LEU A 66 -1.31 -2.67 -10.53
N VAL A 67 -0.04 -2.79 -10.94
CA VAL A 67 0.36 -3.70 -12.03
C VAL A 67 0.94 -5.04 -11.54
N GLY A 68 1.21 -5.17 -10.25
CA GLY A 68 1.73 -6.39 -9.66
C GLY A 68 2.06 -6.24 -8.19
N GLY A 69 2.48 -7.32 -7.56
CA GLY A 69 2.82 -7.31 -6.15
C GLY A 69 3.13 -8.70 -5.63
N ASP A 70 3.88 -8.74 -4.52
CA ASP A 70 4.15 -9.97 -3.79
C ASP A 70 3.38 -9.94 -2.47
N THR A 71 2.66 -11.02 -2.17
CA THR A 71 1.99 -11.17 -0.87
C THR A 71 2.62 -12.35 -0.15
N SER A 72 3.44 -12.04 0.85
CA SER A 72 4.20 -13.03 1.61
C SER A 72 3.75 -13.07 3.06
N LYS A 73 3.71 -14.27 3.66
CA LYS A 73 3.46 -14.40 5.10
C LYS A 73 4.81 -14.31 5.84
N VAL A 74 4.94 -13.40 6.80
CA VAL A 74 6.18 -13.22 7.58
C VAL A 74 5.89 -13.14 9.07
N SER A 75 6.64 -13.91 9.84
CA SER A 75 6.37 -14.21 11.25
C SER A 75 6.56 -13.03 12.22
N SER A 76 7.15 -11.91 11.80
CA SER A 76 7.69 -10.91 12.74
C SER A 76 7.32 -9.44 12.50
N ALA A 77 6.81 -9.01 11.33
CA ALA A 77 6.39 -7.62 11.12
C ALA A 77 5.52 -7.41 9.87
N LEU A 78 4.63 -6.40 9.93
CA LEU A 78 3.98 -5.84 8.74
C LEU A 78 5.01 -5.02 7.93
N LEU A 79 5.40 -5.51 6.76
CA LEU A 79 6.23 -4.79 5.80
C LEU A 79 5.38 -4.43 4.58
N LEU A 80 5.49 -3.17 4.14
CA LEU A 80 4.67 -2.60 3.09
C LEU A 80 5.53 -1.67 2.25
N THR A 81 5.87 -2.10 1.04
CA THR A 81 6.70 -1.32 0.10
C THR A 81 5.97 -1.15 -1.23
N PRO A 82 5.38 0.03 -1.48
CA PRO A 82 4.89 0.40 -2.80
C PRO A 82 6.08 0.83 -3.67
N GLN A 83 6.28 0.20 -4.83
CA GLN A 83 7.23 0.71 -5.83
C GLN A 83 6.43 1.38 -6.92
N VAL A 84 6.61 2.69 -7.12
CA VAL A 84 5.87 3.45 -8.13
C VAL A 84 6.83 3.73 -9.30
N LEU A 85 6.37 3.45 -10.53
CA LEU A 85 7.12 3.54 -11.80
C LEU A 85 6.53 4.62 -12.71
#